data_AF-A0AAE5VUS0-F1
#
_entry.id   AF-A0AAE5VUS0-F1
#
_cell.length_a   1.000
_cell.length_b   1.000
_cell.length_c   1.000
_cell.angle_alpha   90.00
_cell.angle_beta   90.00
_cell.angle_gamma   90.00
#
_symmetry.space_group_name_H-M   'P 1'
#
loop_
_entity.id
_entity.type
_entity.pdbx_description
1 polymer ?
#
loop_
_entity_poly.entity_id
_entity_poly.type
_entity_poly.pdbx_seq_one_letter_code
_entity_poly.pdbx_strand_id
1 'polypeptide(L)' 'MKVTLAVKANGGSVTVQIQAGDSWITTDTLWKDGGYPLSIPPATIRYVPAGGAAFEVYA' A
#
# COMPACT_ATOMS: atom_id res chain seq x y z
N MET A 1 -2.93 -7.02 12.29
CA MET A 1 -3.66 -5.75 12.57
C MET A 1 -4.49 -5.38 11.35
N LYS A 2 -5.63 -4.73 11.50
CA LYS A 2 -6.38 -4.18 10.36
C LYS A 2 -6.13 -2.69 10.30
N VAL A 3 -5.72 -2.19 9.14
CA VAL A 3 -5.54 -0.75 8.88
C VAL A 3 -6.30 -0.41 7.60
N THR A 4 -6.65 0.85 7.42
CA THR A 4 -7.20 1.35 6.15
C THR A 4 -6.15 2.20 5.46
N LEU A 5 -5.85 1.87 4.21
CA LEU A 5 -5.01 2.68 3.34
C LEU A 5 -5.91 3.53 2.44
N ALA A 6 -5.97 4.84 2.69
CA ALA A 6 -6.60 5.75 1.75
C ALA A 6 -5.60 6.07 0.63
N VAL A 7 -6.04 5.91 -0.62
CA VAL A 7 -5.24 6.15 -1.81
C VAL A 7 -5.87 7.25 -2.64
N LYS A 8 -5.01 8.15 -3.12
CA LYS A 8 -5.29 9.09 -4.20
C LYS A 8 -4.34 8.77 -5.34
N ALA A 9 -4.84 8.10 -6.38
CA ALA A 9 -4.03 7.58 -7.48
C ALA A 9 -3.47 8.69 -8.38
N ASN A 10 -4.27 9.72 -8.70
CA ASN A 10 -3.85 10.86 -9.56
C ASN A 10 -3.21 10.45 -10.91
N GLY A 11 -3.68 9.35 -11.52
CA GLY A 11 -3.10 8.81 -12.75
C GLY A 11 -1.89 7.88 -12.53
N GLY A 12 -1.47 7.70 -11.27
CA GLY A 12 -0.47 6.74 -10.82
C GLY A 12 -1.07 5.59 -10.01
N SER A 13 -0.28 5.03 -9.09
CA SER A 13 -0.69 3.93 -8.22
C SER A 13 0.09 3.86 -6.92
N VAL A 14 -0.44 3.11 -5.96
CA VAL A 14 0.26 2.79 -4.71
C VAL A 14 0.45 1.28 -4.62
N THR A 15 1.70 0.83 -4.62
CA THR A 15 2.04 -0.59 -4.46
C THR A 15 2.24 -0.91 -2.99
N VAL A 16 1.58 -1.97 -2.52
CA VAL A 16 1.77 -2.51 -1.17
C VAL A 16 2.78 -3.65 -1.24
N GLN A 17 3.82 -3.58 -0.41
CA GLN A 17 4.86 -4.59 -0.38
C GLN A 17 5.16 -5.06 1.03
N ILE A 18 5.48 -6.34 1.16
CA ILE A 18 5.86 -6.96 2.43
C ILE A 18 7.32 -7.44 2.32
N GLN A 19 8.08 -7.24 3.38
CA GLN A 19 9.46 -7.73 3.46
C GLN A 19 9.48 -9.26 3.63
N ALA A 20 10.25 -9.94 2.77
CA ALA A 20 10.49 -11.37 2.81
C ALA A 20 12.00 -11.62 2.72
N GLY A 21 12.63 -11.88 3.88
CA GLY A 21 14.08 -11.87 3.99
C GLY A 21 14.65 -10.49 3.63
N ASP A 22 15.58 -10.48 2.67
CA ASP A 22 16.22 -9.25 2.17
C ASP A 22 15.47 -8.62 0.98
N SER A 23 14.37 -9.23 0.53
CA SER A 23 13.60 -8.80 -0.64
C SER A 23 12.23 -8.23 -0.25
N TRP A 24 11.63 -7.51 -1.19
CA TRP A 24 10.26 -6.98 -1.06
C TRP A 24 9.35 -7.66 -2.07
N ILE A 25 8.24 -8.22 -1.58
CA ILE A 25 7.23 -8.87 -2.42
C ILE A 25 6.04 -7.94 -2.54
N THR A 26 5.62 -7.65 -3.77
CA THR A 26 4.38 -6.93 -4.05
C THR A 26 3.19 -7.82 -3.72
N THR A 27 2.33 -7.35 -2.83
CA THR A 27 1.06 -8.03 -2.50
C THR A 27 -0.13 -7.44 -3.23
N ASP A 28 -0.09 -6.13 -3.49
CA ASP A 28 -1.16 -5.44 -4.21
C ASP A 28 -0.63 -4.18 -4.92
N THR A 29 -1.34 -3.70 -5.92
CA THR A 29 -1.13 -2.40 -6.55
C THR A 29 -2.45 -1.71 -6.81
N LEU A 30 -2.63 -0.56 -6.16
CA LEU A 30 -3.89 0.18 -6.11
C LEU A 30 -3.83 1.32 -7.11
N TRP A 31 -4.61 1.20 -8.19
CA TRP A 31 -4.65 2.14 -9.32
C TRP A 31 -5.79 3.15 -9.25
N LYS A 32 -6.64 3.05 -8.24
CA LYS A 32 -7.86 3.86 -8.11
C LYS A 32 -7.88 4.55 -6.76
N ASP A 33 -8.57 5.68 -6.74
CA ASP A 33 -8.88 6.37 -5.49
C ASP A 33 -9.79 5.50 -4.63
N GLY A 34 -9.54 5.46 -3.32
CA GLY A 34 -10.38 4.69 -2.40
C GLY A 34 -9.74 4.41 -1.06
N GLY A 35 -10.55 3.89 -0.14
CA GLY A 35 -10.10 3.35 1.14
C GLY A 35 -10.02 1.82 1.06
N TYR A 36 -8.81 1.29 1.24
CA TYR A 36 -8.53 -0.14 1.12
C TYR A 36 -8.26 -0.72 2.50
N PRO A 37 -9.16 -1.58 3.04
CA PRO A 37 -8.89 -2.29 4.27
C PRO A 37 -7.80 -3.33 4.02
N LEU A 38 -6.68 -3.19 4.73
CA LEU A 38 -5.54 -4.09 4.62
C LEU A 38 -5.42 -4.95 5.88
N SER A 39 -5.24 -6.25 5.65
CA SER A 39 -4.82 -7.17 6.71
C SER A 39 -3.31 -7.19 6.76
N ILE A 40 -2.75 -6.60 7.81
CA ILE A 40 -1.30 -6.48 8.02
C ILE A 40 -0.83 -7.70 8.82
N PRO A 41 -0.09 -8.65 8.22
CA PRO A 41 0.61 -9.70 8.97
C PRO A 41 1.72 -9.08 9.85
N PRO A 42 2.26 -9.83 10.82
CA PRO A 42 3.40 -9.39 11.62
C PRO A 42 4.69 -9.39 10.78
N ALA A 43 4.80 -8.44 9.86
CA ALA A 43 5.92 -8.23 8.96
C ALA A 43 6.09 -6.74 8.66
N THR A 44 7.28 -6.34 8.24
CA THR A 44 7.53 -4.97 7.77
C THR A 44 6.81 -4.75 6.44
N ILE A 45 6.04 -3.68 6.36
CA ILE A 45 5.28 -3.28 5.17
C ILE A 45 5.76 -1.91 4.72
N ARG A 46 5.83 -1.73 3.40
CA ARG A 46 6.01 -0.41 2.80
C ARG A 46 4.96 -0.16 1.72
N TYR A 47 4.61 1.11 1.57
CA TYR A 47 3.71 1.60 0.54
C TYR A 47 4.53 2.44 -0.43
N VAL A 48 4.47 2.11 -1.72
CA VAL A 48 5.31 2.72 -2.75
C VAL A 48 4.40 3.46 -3.73
N PRO A 49 4.26 4.80 -3.60
CA PRO A 49 3.50 5.59 -4.56
C PRO A 49 4.31 5.79 -5.85
N ALA A 50 3.62 5.81 -6.98
CA ALA A 50 4.15 6.08 -8.30
C ALA A 50 3.23 7.04 -9.06
N GLY A 51 3.77 7.77 -10.05
CA GLY A 51 2.97 8.57 -10.98
C GLY A 51 2.14 9.68 -10.34
N GLY A 52 2.62 10.29 -9.25
CA GLY A 52 1.89 11.36 -8.55
C GLY A 52 0.83 10.87 -7.56
N ALA A 53 0.75 9.55 -7.33
CA ALA A 53 -0.12 9.01 -6.30
C ALA A 53 0.32 9.44 -4.89
N ALA A 54 -0.66 9.56 -4.01
CA ALA A 54 -0.47 9.81 -2.58
C ALA A 54 -1.31 8.82 -1.77
N PHE A 55 -0.95 8.62 -0.52
CA PHE A 55 -1.69 7.76 0.40
C PHE A 55 -1.63 8.25 1.84
N GLU A 56 -2.57 7.79 2.65
CA GLU A 56 -2.59 7.96 4.09
C GLU A 56 -3.00 6.65 4.78
N VAL A 57 -2.44 6.39 5.96
CA VAL A 57 -2.66 5.14 6.71
C VAL A 57 -3.44 5.44 7.99
N TYR A 58 -4.57 4.76 8.18
CA TYR A 58 -5.39 4.85 9.38
C TYR A 58 -5.39 3.50 10.12
N ALA A 59 -5.03 3.53 11.40
CA ALA A 59 -4.76 2.38 12.25
C ALA A 59 -5.77 2.26 13.41
#